data_AF-A0A969BA49-F1
#
_entry.id   AF-A0A969BA49-F1
#
_cell.length_a   1.000
_cell.length_b   1.000
_cell.length_c   1.000
_cell.angle_alpha   90.00
_cell.angle_beta   90.00
_cell.angle_gamma   90.00
#
_symmetry.space_group_name_H-M   'P 1'
#
loop_
_entity.id
_entity.type
_entity.pdbx_description
1 polymer ?
#
loop_
_entity_poly.entity_id
_entity_poly.type
_entity_poly.pdbx_seq_one_letter_code
_entity_poly.pdbx_strand_id
1 'polypeptide(L)' 'MVDIALPGGQVSTTHQVSNYPGFIDPIPGYMLSHNMSEQTKLCGTQFKVSVDVTKVDLANKTVEIDWLRNH' A
#
# COMPACT_ATOMS: atom_id res chain seq x y z
N MET A 1 2.83 6.95 -4.41
CA MET A 1 2.77 5.50 -4.14
C MET A 1 2.04 4.83 -5.28
N VAL A 2 2.60 3.73 -5.81
CA VAL A 2 1.95 2.88 -6.83
C VAL A 2 1.52 1.60 -6.12
N ASP A 3 0.28 1.16 -6.34
CA ASP A 3 -0.24 -0.06 -5.76
C ASP A 3 -1.09 -0.81 -6.79
N ILE A 4 -0.93 -2.13 -6.80
CA ILE A 4 -1.65 -3.06 -7.67
C ILE A 4 -3.08 -3.28 -7.14
N ALA A 5 -3.29 -3.16 -5.82
CA ALA A 5 -4.56 -3.45 -5.17
C ALA A 5 -4.84 -2.47 -4.00
N LEU A 6 -5.29 -2.99 -2.86
CA LEU A 6 -5.54 -2.23 -1.63
C LEU A 6 -4.23 -1.99 -0.87
N PRO A 7 -3.97 -0.76 -0.39
CA PRO A 7 -2.80 -0.48 0.42
C PRO A 7 -2.82 -1.30 1.71
N GLY A 8 -1.68 -1.90 2.04
CA GLY A 8 -1.52 -2.79 3.21
C GLY A 8 -0.98 -4.18 2.89
N GLY A 9 -0.95 -4.57 1.62
CA GLY A 9 -0.38 -5.85 1.17
C GLY A 9 -0.96 -7.05 1.94
N GLN A 10 -0.10 -7.99 2.34
CA GLN A 10 -0.50 -9.21 3.05
C GLN A 10 -1.06 -8.96 4.46
N VAL A 11 -0.73 -7.83 5.09
CA VAL A 11 -1.25 -7.51 6.43
C VAL A 11 -2.75 -7.21 6.35
N SER A 12 -3.22 -6.62 5.25
CA SER A 12 -4.65 -6.28 5.06
C SER A 12 -5.57 -7.51 5.12
N THR A 13 -5.08 -8.70 4.77
CA THR A 13 -5.84 -9.97 4.78
C THR A 13 -5.69 -10.74 6.09
N THR A 14 -4.81 -10.31 6.98
CA THR A 14 -4.58 -10.95 8.28
C THR A 14 -5.71 -10.59 9.25
N HIS A 15 -6.28 -11.59 9.92
CA HIS A 15 -7.39 -11.38 10.86
C HIS A 15 -6.99 -10.46 12.03
N GLN A 16 -5.85 -10.71 12.68
CA GLN A 16 -5.34 -9.89 13.79
C GLN A 16 -3.81 -9.80 13.78
N VAL A 17 -3.31 -8.63 14.18
CA VAL A 17 -1.89 -8.31 14.36
C VAL A 17 -1.67 -7.91 15.81
N SER A 18 -0.82 -8.65 16.53
CA SER A 18 -0.53 -8.43 17.96
C SER A 18 0.89 -7.93 18.24
N ASN A 19 1.73 -7.81 17.21
CA ASN A 19 3.16 -7.50 17.33
C ASN A 19 3.56 -6.19 16.64
N TYR A 20 2.60 -5.33 16.28
CA TYR A 20 2.88 -3.99 15.75
C TYR A 20 2.93 -2.98 16.91
N PRO A 21 4.08 -2.35 17.23
CA PRO A 21 4.20 -1.43 18.35
C PRO A 21 3.25 -0.24 18.24
N GLY A 22 2.72 0.22 19.37
CA GLY A 22 1.75 1.32 19.44
C GLY A 22 0.29 0.88 19.62
N PHE A 23 0.03 -0.43 19.64
CA PHE A 23 -1.27 -1.00 19.99
C PHE A 23 -1.11 -1.90 21.22
N ILE A 24 -1.84 -1.59 22.29
CA ILE A 24 -1.85 -2.39 23.53
C ILE A 24 -2.61 -3.70 23.28
N ASP A 25 -3.76 -3.60 22.62
CA ASP A 25 -4.58 -4.74 22.20
C ASP A 25 -4.31 -5.10 20.73
N PRO A 26 -4.48 -6.37 20.33
CA PRO A 26 -4.36 -6.77 18.92
C PRO A 26 -5.30 -5.97 18.01
N ILE A 27 -4.79 -5.54 16.86
CA ILE A 27 -5.55 -4.79 15.86
C ILE A 27 -5.86 -5.66 14.63
N PRO A 28 -7.06 -5.57 14.03
CA PRO A 28 -7.32 -6.24 12.76
C PRO A 28 -6.36 -5.75 11.66
N GLY A 29 -5.83 -6.66 10.85
CA GLY A 29 -4.80 -6.33 9.85
C GLY A 29 -5.27 -5.31 8.81
N TYR A 30 -6.56 -5.39 8.41
CA TYR A 30 -7.18 -4.40 7.53
C TYR A 30 -7.25 -2.99 8.16
N MET A 31 -7.48 -2.90 9.49
CA MET A 31 -7.52 -1.61 10.20
C MET A 31 -6.13 -1.00 10.31
N LEU A 32 -5.11 -1.81 10.60
CA LEU A 32 -3.73 -1.33 10.61
C LEU A 32 -3.33 -0.75 9.24
N SER A 33 -3.68 -1.46 8.17
CA SER A 33 -3.44 -1.04 6.78
C SER A 33 -4.19 0.25 6.42
N HIS A 34 -5.44 0.38 6.88
CA HIS A 34 -6.24 1.59 6.71
C HIS A 34 -5.59 2.79 7.43
N ASN A 35 -5.20 2.63 8.69
CA ASN A 35 -4.55 3.69 9.47
C ASN A 35 -3.25 4.18 8.80
N MET A 36 -2.43 3.28 8.28
CA MET A 36 -1.22 3.62 7.52
C MET A 36 -1.54 4.40 6.23
N SER A 37 -2.62 4.03 5.54
CA SER A 37 -3.06 4.72 4.33
C SER A 37 -3.49 6.15 4.64
N GLU A 38 -4.25 6.36 5.72
CA GLU A 38 -4.67 7.69 6.15
C GLU A 38 -3.48 8.56 6.57
N GLN A 39 -2.53 8.02 7.32
CA GLN A 39 -1.28 8.73 7.67
C GLN A 39 -0.50 9.17 6.42
N THR A 40 -0.40 8.29 5.43
CA THR A 40 0.30 8.55 4.17
C THR A 40 -0.37 9.68 3.37
N LYS A 41 -1.71 9.73 3.37
CA LYS A 41 -2.48 10.84 2.77
C LYS A 41 -2.23 12.16 3.49
N LEU A 42 -2.18 12.16 4.82
CA LEU A 42 -1.87 13.36 5.62
C LEU A 42 -0.50 13.93 5.31
N CYS A 43 0.47 13.09 4.94
CA CYS A 43 1.79 13.52 4.48
C CYS A 43 1.82 14.01 3.02
N GLY A 44 0.67 14.11 2.35
CA GLY A 44 0.56 14.63 0.97
C GLY A 44 0.89 13.62 -0.13
N THR A 45 1.01 12.32 0.19
CA THR A 45 1.31 11.30 -0.81
C THR A 45 0.13 11.04 -1.73
N GLN A 46 0.36 11.07 -3.04
CA GLN A 46 -0.62 10.67 -4.04
C GLN A 46 -0.57 9.15 -4.29
N PHE A 47 -1.74 8.53 -4.35
CA PHE A 47 -1.90 7.10 -4.64
C PHE A 47 -2.28 6.89 -6.11
N LYS A 48 -1.55 6.00 -6.79
CA LYS A 48 -1.93 5.44 -8.09
C LYS A 48 -2.29 3.98 -7.86
N VAL A 49 -3.58 3.71 -7.77
CA VAL A 49 -4.14 2.37 -7.50
C VAL A 49 -4.47 1.65 -8.81
N SER A 50 -4.52 0.31 -8.77
CA SER A 50 -4.72 -0.53 -9.95
C SER A 50 -3.66 -0.27 -11.03
N VAL A 51 -2.42 -0.07 -10.59
CA VAL A 51 -1.29 0.21 -11.45
C VAL A 51 -0.17 -0.75 -11.11
N ASP A 52 0.42 -1.35 -12.14
CA ASP A 52 1.61 -2.19 -12.00
C ASP A 52 2.85 -1.47 -12.55
N VAL A 53 4.01 -1.77 -11.98
CA VAL A 53 5.31 -1.28 -12.47
C VAL A 53 5.87 -2.31 -13.44
N THR A 54 5.82 -2.00 -14.73
CA THR A 54 6.24 -2.93 -15.79
C THR A 54 7.73 -2.83 -16.11
N LYS A 55 8.35 -1.67 -15.84
CA LYS A 55 9.78 -1.45 -16.09
C LYS A 55 10.36 -0.38 -15.18
N VAL A 56 11.63 -0.58 -14.79
CA VAL A 56 12.44 0.39 -14.05
C VAL A 56 13.75 0.63 -14.79
N ASP A 57 14.07 1.88 -15.07
CA ASP A 57 15.38 2.30 -15.59
C ASP A 57 16.09 3.16 -14.53
N LEU A 58 17.07 2.56 -13.86
CA LEU A 58 17.81 3.22 -12.78
C LEU A 58 18.84 4.23 -13.28
N ALA A 59 19.33 4.07 -14.52
CA ALA A 59 20.31 5.00 -15.10
C ALA A 59 19.64 6.32 -15.46
N ASN A 60 18.46 6.24 -16.10
CA ASN A 60 17.68 7.41 -16.48
C ASN A 60 16.68 7.85 -15.40
N LYS A 61 16.57 7.10 -14.30
CA LYS A 61 15.66 7.34 -13.17
C LYS A 61 14.18 7.43 -13.59
N THR A 62 13.77 6.54 -14.49
CA THR A 62 12.39 6.46 -14.98
C THR A 62 11.73 5.15 -14.58
N VAL A 63 10.40 5.21 -14.44
CA VAL A 63 9.56 4.06 -14.12
C VAL A 63 8.42 4.05 -15.12
N GLU A 64 8.22 2.92 -15.79
CA GLU A 64 7.07 2.68 -16.64
C GLU A 64 5.98 2.00 -15.82
N ILE A 65 4.77 2.52 -15.93
CA ILE A 65 3.62 2.03 -15.18
C ILE A 65 2.49 1.69 -16.15
N ASP A 66 1.81 0.58 -15.91
CA ASP A 66 0.64 0.15 -16.67
C ASP A 66 -0.59 0.17 -15.78
N TRP A 67 -1.70 0.69 -16.32
CA TRP A 67 -2.97 0.68 -15.61
C TRP A 67 -3.60 -0.67 -15.85
N LEU A 68 -3.86 -1.41 -14.77
CA LEU A 68 -4.58 -2.68 -14.80
C LEU A 68 -6.07 -2.39 -15.08
N ARG A 69 -6.39 -1.97 -16.31
CA ARG A 69 -7.76 -1.87 -16.81
C ARG A 69 -8.17 -3.24 -17.32
N ASN A 70 -9.09 -3.86 -16.58
CA ASN A 70 -9.90 -5.04 -16.90
C ASN A 70 -9.29 -6.41 -16.53
N HIS A 71 -9.78 -6.94 -15.41
CA HIS A 71 -10.69 -8.10 -15.46
C HIS A 71 -12.00 -7.75 -14.75
#